data_AF-W3WWA7-F1
#
_entry.id   AF-W3WWA7-F1
#
_cell.length_a   1.000
_cell.length_b   1.000
_cell.length_c   1.000
_cell.angle_alpha   90.00
_cell.angle_beta   90.00
_cell.angle_gamma   90.00
#
_symmetry.space_group_name_H-M   'P 1'
#
loop_
_entity.id
_entity.type
_entity.pdbx_description
1 polymer ?
#
loop_
_entity_poly.entity_id
_entity_poly.type
_entity_poly.pdbx_seq_one_letter_code
_entity_poly.pdbx_strand_id
1 'polypeptide(L)'
;MSTELPGERALGDFHWNGVPLRNVPASWDDCKSLLDHTVWIVDNLRRCPFNAPRVILENSTKIERLFRPQMKRNEPQDKWEKAHVDLNDENKATALAYYLFFDSDQLILDRGVNCCGQCRNENNFGPGDTCFSGLKHVLQGACFNCVYNSTSDLCTFKRAADTGRFLGFTQNLLKQTSTEALLDMYDMTLEELEARRRRGEEES
;
A
#
# COMPACT_ATOMS: atom_id res chain seq x y z
N MET A 1 19.07 32.78 17.18
CA MET A 1 19.33 31.35 16.94
C MET A 1 18.58 30.59 18.01
N SER A 2 17.41 30.04 17.69
CA SER A 2 16.61 29.29 18.66
C SER A 2 17.19 27.89 18.79
N THR A 3 17.61 27.54 20.00
CA THR A 3 17.99 26.19 20.40
C THR A 3 16.71 25.36 20.45
N GLU A 4 16.41 24.63 19.37
CA GLU A 4 15.39 23.60 19.39
C GLU A 4 15.84 22.50 20.37
N LEU A 5 15.04 22.26 21.41
CA LEU A 5 15.21 21.10 22.28
C LEU A 5 15.12 19.84 21.41
N PRO A 6 16.00 18.83 21.61
CA PRO A 6 15.85 17.54 20.95
C PRO A 6 14.62 16.86 21.55
N GLY A 7 13.45 17.01 20.92
CA GLY A 7 12.23 16.47 21.54
C GLY A 7 10.95 16.49 20.72
N GLU A 8 10.67 17.49 19.89
CA GLU A 8 9.34 17.57 19.26
C GLU A 8 9.43 18.08 17.82
N ARG A 9 9.86 17.23 16.88
CA ARG A 9 9.56 17.47 15.46
C ARG A 9 8.10 17.09 15.23
N ALA A 10 7.28 18.07 14.88
CA ALA A 10 5.87 17.87 14.55
C ALA A 10 5.68 17.71 13.04
N LEU A 11 4.83 16.76 12.63
CA LEU A 11 4.37 16.62 11.26
C LEU A 11 3.02 17.31 11.12
N GLY A 12 2.94 18.59 11.54
CA GLY A 12 1.71 19.29 11.92
C GLY A 12 0.56 19.28 10.92
N ASP A 13 0.84 19.02 9.64
CA ASP A 13 -0.19 18.92 8.60
C ASP A 13 -0.85 17.54 8.56
N PHE A 14 -0.22 16.49 9.09
CA PHE A 14 -0.66 15.09 8.98
C PHE A 14 -1.43 14.62 10.21
N HIS A 15 -2.51 13.86 9.99
CA HIS A 15 -3.44 13.48 11.05
C HIS A 15 -3.87 12.00 10.98
N TRP A 16 -3.99 11.35 12.14
CA TRP A 16 -4.59 10.03 12.30
C TRP A 16 -5.78 10.12 13.26
N ASN A 17 -6.97 9.68 12.83
CA ASN A 17 -8.22 9.81 13.62
C ASN A 17 -8.47 11.23 14.15
N GLY A 18 -8.17 12.26 13.35
CA GLY A 18 -8.30 13.66 13.73
C GLY A 18 -7.21 14.17 14.69
N VAL A 19 -6.26 13.32 15.09
CA VAL A 19 -5.16 13.70 15.97
C VAL A 19 -3.90 14.00 15.13
N PRO A 20 -3.26 15.18 15.29
CA PRO A 20 -2.03 15.50 14.57
C PRO A 20 -0.88 14.56 14.92
N LEU A 21 -0.05 14.22 13.93
CA LEU A 21 1.18 13.46 14.12
C LEU A 21 2.26 14.31 14.78
N ARG A 22 2.84 13.80 15.86
CA ARG A 22 3.88 14.46 16.68
C ARG A 22 4.99 13.47 17.03
N ASN A 23 6.08 13.98 17.61
CA ASN A 23 7.17 13.20 18.19
C ASN A 23 7.84 12.25 17.21
N VAL A 24 8.36 12.78 16.11
CA VAL A 24 9.09 11.98 15.12
C VAL A 24 10.25 11.23 15.78
N PRO A 25 10.28 9.88 15.73
CA PRO A 25 11.40 9.09 16.24
C PRO A 25 12.70 9.45 15.53
N ALA A 26 13.83 9.44 16.26
CA ALA A 26 15.13 9.76 15.67
C ALA A 26 15.60 8.70 14.67
N SER A 27 15.24 7.43 14.91
CA SER A 27 15.57 6.29 14.05
C SER A 27 14.43 5.26 13.99
N TRP A 28 14.54 4.32 13.04
CA TRP A 28 13.62 3.19 12.93
C TRP A 28 13.62 2.34 14.21
N ASP A 29 14.80 2.13 14.81
CA ASP A 29 14.98 1.29 15.99
C ASP A 29 14.36 1.90 17.26
N ASP A 30 14.16 3.22 17.27
CA ASP A 30 13.48 3.93 18.36
C ASP A 30 11.95 3.77 18.32
N CYS A 31 11.38 3.18 17.26
CA CYS A 31 9.93 3.06 17.07
C CYS A 31 9.33 1.96 17.97
N LYS A 32 8.50 2.37 18.94
CA LYS A 32 7.87 1.48 19.93
C LYS A 32 6.41 1.14 19.61
N SER A 33 5.74 1.98 18.84
CA SER A 33 4.32 1.82 18.49
C SER A 33 4.08 1.83 16.97
N LEU A 34 2.91 1.37 16.50
CA LEU A 34 2.53 1.48 15.07
C LEU A 34 2.49 2.94 14.61
N LEU A 35 2.09 3.84 15.52
CA LEU A 35 2.08 5.27 15.27
C LEU A 35 3.51 5.78 15.06
N ASP A 36 4.48 5.35 15.87
CA ASP A 36 5.88 5.78 15.75
C ASP A 36 6.47 5.40 14.38
N HIS A 37 6.25 4.16 13.93
CA HIS A 37 6.72 3.73 12.59
C HIS A 37 6.01 4.54 11.50
N THR A 38 4.71 4.82 11.65
CA THR A 38 3.96 5.64 10.69
C THR A 38 4.51 7.05 10.61
N VAL A 39 4.72 7.69 11.76
CA VAL A 39 5.30 9.04 11.88
C VAL A 39 6.70 9.06 11.25
N TRP A 40 7.54 8.08 11.55
CA TRP A 40 8.87 7.96 10.98
C TRP A 40 8.81 7.84 9.44
N ILE A 41 7.91 7.01 8.90
CA ILE A 41 7.76 6.84 7.45
C ILE A 41 7.29 8.15 6.80
N VAL A 42 6.29 8.83 7.37
CA VAL A 42 5.79 10.10 6.83
C VAL A 42 6.90 11.16 6.82
N ASP A 43 7.68 11.28 7.90
CA ASP A 43 8.82 12.20 7.96
C ASP A 43 9.88 11.90 6.88
N ASN A 44 10.17 10.62 6.65
CA ASN A 44 11.12 10.22 5.60
C ASN A 44 10.53 10.43 4.19
N LEU A 45 9.23 10.17 3.97
CA LEU A 45 8.55 10.44 2.70
C LEU A 45 8.59 11.94 2.34
N ARG A 46 8.43 12.84 3.32
CA ARG A 46 8.57 14.30 3.08
C ARG A 46 9.96 14.72 2.62
N ARG A 47 10.99 13.96 3.00
CA ARG A 47 12.39 14.23 2.65
C ARG A 47 12.83 13.47 1.40
N CYS A 48 12.01 12.56 0.88
CA CYS A 48 12.33 11.84 -0.35
C CYS A 48 12.43 12.81 -1.54
N PRO A 49 13.40 12.63 -2.44
CA PRO A 49 13.56 13.49 -3.63
C PRO A 49 12.58 13.16 -4.75
N PHE A 50 11.75 12.11 -4.58
CA PHE A 50 10.90 11.56 -5.63
C PHE A 50 9.58 12.31 -5.77
N ASN A 51 9.13 12.51 -7.01
CA ASN A 51 7.95 13.32 -7.30
C ASN A 51 6.65 12.59 -6.96
N ALA A 52 6.56 11.30 -7.28
CA ALA A 52 5.35 10.50 -7.05
C ALA A 52 4.87 10.49 -5.58
N PRO A 53 5.71 10.15 -4.58
CA PRO A 53 5.28 10.23 -3.18
C PRO A 53 4.98 11.66 -2.73
N ARG A 54 5.73 12.66 -3.22
CA ARG A 54 5.47 14.08 -2.89
C ARG A 54 4.07 14.51 -3.32
N VAL A 55 3.66 14.19 -4.55
CA VAL A 55 2.31 14.49 -5.06
C VAL A 55 1.23 13.85 -4.18
N ILE A 56 1.45 12.64 -3.66
CA ILE A 56 0.49 11.99 -2.74
C ILE A 56 0.41 12.76 -1.42
N LEU A 57 1.54 13.15 -0.84
CA LEU A 57 1.61 13.89 0.42
C LEU A 57 1.03 15.32 0.32
N GLU A 58 1.15 15.96 -0.84
CA GLU A 58 0.55 17.29 -1.09
C GLU A 58 -0.97 17.24 -1.21
N ASN A 59 -1.51 16.12 -1.70
CA ASN A 59 -2.95 15.93 -1.90
C ASN A 59 -3.66 15.28 -0.71
N SER A 60 -2.92 14.73 0.26
CA SER A 60 -3.52 14.07 1.42
C SER A 60 -2.73 14.29 2.69
N THR A 61 -3.44 14.77 3.70
CA THR A 61 -2.95 14.95 5.07
C THR A 61 -3.53 13.92 6.05
N LYS A 62 -4.57 13.20 5.63
CA LYS A 62 -5.22 12.17 6.44
C LYS A 62 -4.50 10.85 6.25
N ILE A 63 -3.96 10.31 7.33
CA ILE A 63 -3.48 8.94 7.36
C ILE A 63 -4.70 8.03 7.39
N GLU A 64 -4.80 7.14 6.41
CA GLU A 64 -5.88 6.16 6.32
C GLU A 64 -5.53 4.86 7.05
N ARG A 65 -4.23 4.55 7.18
CA ARG A 65 -3.74 3.32 7.80
C ARG A 65 -2.45 3.54 8.56
N LEU A 66 -2.37 2.95 9.75
CA LEU A 66 -1.11 2.84 10.47
C LEU A 66 -0.22 1.77 9.81
N PHE A 67 1.07 2.07 9.73
CA PHE A 67 2.06 1.12 9.27
C PHE A 67 2.33 0.08 10.34
N ARG A 68 2.25 -1.20 9.95
CA ARG A 68 2.62 -2.31 10.81
C ARG A 68 3.76 -3.08 10.17
N PRO A 69 4.97 -3.00 10.75
CA PRO A 69 6.11 -3.71 10.20
C PRO A 69 5.90 -5.21 10.29
N GLN A 70 6.29 -5.90 9.24
CA GLN A 70 6.35 -7.36 9.25
C GLN A 70 7.56 -7.84 10.05
N MET A 71 7.46 -9.00 10.69
CA MET A 71 8.61 -9.70 11.28
C MET A 71 9.30 -10.56 10.21
N LYS A 72 10.62 -10.44 10.11
CA LYS A 72 11.48 -11.21 9.21
C LYS A 72 12.55 -11.94 10.01
N ARG A 73 12.93 -13.12 9.54
CA ARG A 73 14.06 -13.86 10.09
C ARG A 73 15.36 -13.29 9.53
N ASN A 74 16.20 -12.77 10.41
CA ASN A 74 17.57 -12.39 10.11
C ASN A 74 18.42 -13.67 10.12
N GLU A 75 18.57 -14.30 8.94
CA GLU A 75 19.25 -15.60 8.80
C GLU A 75 20.67 -15.62 9.39
N PRO A 76 21.53 -14.60 9.21
CA PRO A 76 22.85 -14.56 9.85
C PRO A 76 22.84 -14.69 11.38
N GLN A 77 21.76 -14.26 12.05
CA GLN A 77 21.68 -14.20 13.51
C GLN A 77 20.61 -15.13 14.10
N ASP A 78 19.85 -15.80 13.25
CA ASP A 78 18.66 -16.58 13.59
C ASP A 78 17.67 -15.85 14.53
N LYS A 79 17.45 -14.56 14.28
CA LYS A 79 16.55 -13.71 15.08
C LYS A 79 15.40 -13.19 14.26
N TRP A 80 14.24 -13.07 14.91
CA TRP A 80 13.08 -12.41 14.33
C TRP A 80 13.14 -10.91 14.62
N GLU A 81 13.23 -10.12 13.56
CA GLU A 81 13.37 -8.67 13.63
C GLU A 81 12.31 -8.00 12.76
N LYS A 82 11.96 -6.75 13.07
CA LYS A 82 11.06 -5.97 12.22
C LYS A 82 11.76 -5.71 10.89
N ALA A 83 11.03 -5.89 9.79
CA ALA A 83 11.51 -5.51 8.47
C ALA A 83 11.89 -4.03 8.47
N HIS A 84 13.14 -3.73 8.12
CA HIS A 84 13.58 -2.35 7.98
C HIS A 84 12.94 -1.70 6.74
N VAL A 85 12.51 -0.45 6.88
CA VAL A 85 11.97 0.35 5.77
C VAL A 85 13.09 1.14 5.10
N ASP A 86 13.13 1.06 3.78
CA ASP A 86 14.05 1.75 2.90
C ASP A 86 13.22 2.51 1.86
N LEU A 87 13.46 3.82 1.76
CA LEU A 87 12.76 4.71 0.83
C LEU A 87 13.70 5.27 -0.24
N ASN A 88 14.85 4.65 -0.49
CA ASN A 88 15.83 5.11 -1.49
C ASN A 88 15.43 4.82 -2.95
N ASP A 89 14.24 4.26 -3.17
CA ASP A 89 13.69 3.95 -4.48
C ASP A 89 12.29 4.57 -4.63
N GLU A 90 11.99 5.14 -5.80
CA GLU A 90 10.71 5.81 -6.04
C GLU A 90 9.52 4.86 -5.89
N ASN A 91 9.64 3.60 -6.33
CA ASN A 91 8.55 2.63 -6.20
C ASN A 91 8.30 2.27 -4.74
N LYS A 92 9.37 2.12 -3.94
CA LYS A 92 9.27 1.88 -2.48
C LYS A 92 8.57 3.01 -1.77
N ALA A 93 9.01 4.25 -2.02
CA ALA A 93 8.43 5.44 -1.43
C ALA A 93 6.96 5.62 -1.85
N THR A 94 6.67 5.44 -3.15
CA THR A 94 5.32 5.54 -3.70
C THR A 94 4.38 4.47 -3.12
N ALA A 95 4.85 3.22 -3.01
CA ALA A 95 4.06 2.14 -2.42
C ALA A 95 3.66 2.43 -0.97
N LEU A 96 4.60 2.96 -0.17
CA LEU A 96 4.31 3.32 1.22
C LEU A 96 3.43 4.56 1.34
N ALA A 97 3.62 5.56 0.48
CA ALA A 97 2.73 6.71 0.43
C ALA A 97 1.29 6.30 0.13
N TYR A 98 1.05 5.49 -0.91
CA TYR A 98 -0.30 4.99 -1.16
C TYR A 98 -0.81 4.08 -0.03
N TYR A 99 0.03 3.22 0.55
CA TYR A 99 -0.40 2.41 1.69
C TYR A 99 -0.94 3.30 2.83
N LEU A 100 -0.28 4.41 3.14
CA LEU A 100 -0.64 5.31 4.23
C LEU A 100 -1.82 6.23 3.92
N PHE A 101 -1.89 6.78 2.71
CA PHE A 101 -2.79 7.89 2.37
C PHE A 101 -3.97 7.54 1.48
N PHE A 102 -3.95 6.36 0.83
CA PHE A 102 -4.98 6.01 -0.13
C PHE A 102 -6.27 5.58 0.59
N ASP A 103 -7.43 6.00 0.10
CA ASP A 103 -8.70 5.69 0.73
C ASP A 103 -8.92 4.16 0.81
N SER A 104 -9.37 3.68 1.97
CA SER A 104 -9.66 2.26 2.19
C SER A 104 -10.79 1.76 1.30
N ASP A 105 -11.73 2.63 0.91
CA ASP A 105 -12.85 2.29 0.04
C ASP A 105 -12.40 2.02 -1.41
N GLN A 106 -11.21 2.47 -1.77
CA GLN A 106 -10.59 2.25 -3.08
C GLN A 106 -9.60 1.06 -3.05
N LEU A 107 -9.56 0.28 -1.98
CA LEU A 107 -8.69 -0.90 -1.92
C LEU A 107 -9.44 -2.17 -2.26
N ILE A 108 -8.78 -3.03 -3.04
CA ILE A 108 -9.21 -4.42 -3.17
C ILE A 108 -8.71 -5.15 -1.93
N LEU A 109 -9.61 -5.25 -0.94
CA LEU A 109 -9.42 -5.97 0.29
C LEU A 109 -9.70 -7.46 0.07
N ASP A 110 -8.66 -8.29 0.02
CA ASP A 110 -8.85 -9.69 0.39
C ASP A 110 -8.67 -9.82 1.91
N ARG A 111 -9.66 -9.35 2.68
CA ARG A 111 -9.71 -9.54 4.14
C ARG A 111 -10.02 -10.99 4.54
N GLY A 112 -9.96 -11.93 3.60
CA GLY A 112 -10.18 -13.36 3.81
C GLY A 112 -8.99 -14.19 3.32
N VAL A 113 -7.90 -14.20 4.10
CA VAL A 113 -6.90 -15.29 4.07
C VAL A 113 -5.93 -15.31 2.87
N ASN A 114 -6.18 -14.60 1.77
CA ASN A 114 -5.31 -14.73 0.59
C ASN A 114 -4.41 -13.52 0.31
N CYS A 115 -3.29 -13.42 1.04
CA CYS A 115 -2.12 -12.70 0.53
C CYS A 115 -1.81 -13.16 -0.91
N CYS A 116 -1.33 -12.25 -1.77
CA CYS A 116 -0.87 -12.65 -3.09
C CYS A 116 0.27 -13.68 -2.96
N GLY A 117 0.48 -14.51 -4.00
CA GLY A 117 1.44 -15.62 -3.93
C GLY A 117 2.87 -15.18 -3.60
N GLN A 118 3.26 -13.96 -4.00
CA GLN A 118 4.56 -13.38 -3.64
C GLN A 118 4.67 -13.07 -2.15
N CYS A 119 3.65 -12.42 -1.57
CA CYS A 119 3.66 -12.07 -0.14
C CYS A 119 3.47 -13.27 0.79
N ARG A 120 3.13 -14.46 0.28
CA ARG A 120 3.15 -15.71 1.06
C ARG A 120 4.51 -16.39 1.07
N ASN A 121 5.39 -16.05 0.13
CA ASN A 121 6.70 -16.65 0.03
C ASN A 121 7.58 -16.13 1.16
N GLU A 122 8.22 -17.03 1.90
CA GLU A 122 9.12 -16.74 3.01
C GLU A 122 10.25 -15.76 2.65
N ASN A 123 10.60 -15.70 1.37
CA ASN A 123 11.67 -14.88 0.84
C ASN A 123 11.22 -13.54 0.23
N ASN A 124 9.91 -13.31 0.04
CA ASN A 124 9.42 -12.10 -0.65
C ASN A 124 8.33 -11.37 0.13
N PHE A 125 8.71 -10.91 1.30
CA PHE A 125 7.89 -10.09 2.16
C PHE A 125 8.22 -8.62 1.95
N GLY A 126 7.20 -7.80 1.71
CA GLY A 126 7.36 -6.35 1.77
C GLY A 126 7.71 -5.90 3.19
N PRO A 127 7.69 -4.60 3.46
CA PRO A 127 8.02 -4.08 4.77
C PRO A 127 6.83 -4.19 5.73
N GLY A 128 5.59 -4.26 5.22
CA GLY A 128 4.36 -4.31 6.00
C GLY A 128 3.78 -5.73 6.12
N ASP A 129 3.10 -6.01 7.22
CA ASP A 129 2.49 -7.32 7.48
C ASP A 129 1.21 -7.59 6.66
N THR A 130 0.67 -6.56 6.02
CA THR A 130 -0.63 -6.63 5.35
C THR A 130 -0.50 -6.51 3.83
N CYS A 131 -1.14 -7.43 3.10
CA CYS A 131 -1.11 -7.48 1.64
C CYS A 131 -2.37 -6.81 1.05
N PHE A 132 -2.32 -5.48 0.86
CA PHE A 132 -3.40 -4.74 0.21
C PHE A 132 -3.07 -4.39 -1.23
N SER A 133 -4.05 -4.52 -2.13
CA SER A 133 -3.96 -4.14 -3.54
C SER A 133 -4.62 -2.81 -3.82
N GLY A 134 -3.97 -1.98 -4.63
CA GLY A 134 -4.61 -0.82 -5.26
C GLY A 134 -5.53 -1.24 -6.42
N LEU A 135 -6.29 -0.28 -6.96
CA LEU A 135 -7.04 -0.41 -8.20
C LEU A 135 -6.11 -0.44 -9.41
N LYS A 136 -6.60 -0.77 -10.62
CA LYS A 136 -5.74 -0.82 -11.82
C LYS A 136 -5.04 0.51 -12.12
N HIS A 137 -5.66 1.65 -11.85
CA HIS A 137 -5.01 2.96 -12.04
C HIS A 137 -4.05 3.35 -10.90
N VAL A 138 -4.09 2.62 -9.77
CA VAL A 138 -3.23 2.83 -8.60
C VAL A 138 -2.32 1.62 -8.41
N LEU A 139 -1.03 1.80 -8.67
CA LEU A 139 -0.06 0.70 -8.60
C LEU A 139 -0.36 -0.47 -9.56
N GLN A 140 -1.09 -0.23 -10.65
CA GLN A 140 -1.40 -1.23 -11.67
C GLN A 140 -2.12 -2.47 -11.11
N GLY A 141 -2.89 -2.33 -10.02
CA GLY A 141 -3.55 -3.47 -9.38
C GLY A 141 -2.62 -4.42 -8.62
N ALA A 142 -1.36 -4.05 -8.39
CA ALA A 142 -0.45 -4.81 -7.54
C ALA A 142 -0.63 -4.45 -6.05
N CYS A 143 -0.22 -5.36 -5.17
CA CYS A 143 -0.15 -5.05 -3.74
C CYS A 143 1.04 -4.17 -3.38
N PHE A 144 0.88 -3.36 -2.32
CA PHE A 144 1.94 -2.45 -1.84
C PHE A 144 3.26 -3.17 -1.57
N ASN A 145 3.20 -4.35 -0.95
CA ASN A 145 4.39 -5.17 -0.65
C ASN A 145 5.12 -5.62 -1.92
N CYS A 146 4.40 -6.04 -2.97
CA CYS A 146 5.00 -6.40 -4.26
C CYS A 146 5.62 -5.19 -4.97
N VAL A 147 4.95 -4.04 -4.96
CA VAL A 147 5.49 -2.82 -5.56
C VAL A 147 6.74 -2.38 -4.83
N TYR A 148 6.71 -2.39 -3.50
CA TYR A 148 7.86 -2.04 -2.68
C TYR A 148 9.08 -2.94 -2.96
N ASN A 149 8.85 -4.25 -3.14
CA ASN A 149 9.93 -5.18 -3.48
C ASN A 149 10.27 -5.21 -4.99
N SER A 150 9.72 -4.30 -5.80
CA SER A 150 9.92 -4.29 -7.27
C SER A 150 9.54 -5.62 -7.95
N THR A 151 8.53 -6.31 -7.41
CA THR A 151 8.00 -7.60 -7.90
C THR A 151 6.52 -7.51 -8.29
N SER A 152 6.08 -6.32 -8.70
CA SER A 152 4.68 -6.03 -9.07
C SER A 152 4.16 -6.96 -10.18
N ASP A 153 4.97 -7.29 -11.18
CA ASP A 153 4.61 -8.20 -12.30
C ASP A 153 4.37 -9.66 -11.88
N LEU A 154 4.88 -10.04 -10.71
CA LEU A 154 4.66 -11.36 -10.10
C LEU A 154 3.47 -11.35 -9.14
N CYS A 155 2.87 -10.18 -8.86
CA CYS A 155 1.74 -10.06 -7.96
C CYS A 155 0.50 -10.74 -8.55
N THR A 156 -0.07 -11.68 -7.80
CA THR A 156 -1.28 -12.42 -8.21
C THR A 156 -2.47 -11.47 -8.45
N PHE A 157 -2.59 -10.39 -7.67
CA PHE A 157 -3.66 -9.42 -7.85
C PHE A 157 -3.53 -8.65 -9.18
N LYS A 158 -2.33 -8.17 -9.51
CA LYS A 158 -2.06 -7.52 -10.80
C LYS A 158 -2.38 -8.45 -11.96
N ARG A 159 -1.88 -9.70 -11.92
CA ARG A 159 -2.14 -10.70 -12.96
C ARG A 159 -3.63 -11.00 -13.12
N ALA A 160 -4.39 -11.04 -12.03
CA ALA A 160 -5.83 -11.21 -12.08
C ALA A 160 -6.52 -10.00 -12.76
N ALA A 161 -6.11 -8.78 -12.40
CA ALA A 161 -6.62 -7.54 -13.00
C ALA A 161 -6.29 -7.44 -14.50
N ASP A 162 -5.09 -7.85 -14.91
CA ASP A 162 -4.65 -7.81 -16.31
C ASP A 162 -5.34 -8.87 -17.17
N THR A 163 -5.63 -10.04 -16.60
CA THR A 163 -6.32 -11.13 -17.32
C THR A 163 -7.83 -11.01 -17.28
N GLY A 164 -8.39 -9.99 -16.62
CA GLY A 164 -9.83 -9.86 -16.36
C GLY A 164 -10.41 -11.06 -15.60
N ARG A 165 -9.55 -11.86 -14.95
CA ARG A 165 -9.98 -12.96 -14.10
C ARG A 165 -10.42 -12.35 -12.78
N PHE A 166 -11.72 -12.18 -12.65
CA PHE A 166 -12.34 -11.79 -11.40
C PHE A 166 -11.99 -12.82 -10.32
N LEU A 167 -11.28 -12.42 -9.25
CA LEU A 167 -10.94 -13.29 -8.11
C LEU A 167 -12.16 -13.60 -7.20
N GLY A 168 -13.38 -13.39 -7.72
CA GLY A 168 -14.62 -13.42 -6.98
C GLY A 168 -14.81 -12.14 -6.16
N PHE A 169 -16.04 -11.60 -6.16
CA PHE A 169 -16.41 -10.64 -5.14
C PHE A 169 -16.42 -11.39 -3.80
N THR A 170 -15.56 -10.99 -2.86
CA THR A 170 -15.71 -11.49 -1.50
C THR A 170 -17.05 -11.01 -0.95
N GLN A 171 -17.73 -11.79 -0.12
CA GLN A 171 -18.99 -11.36 0.53
C GLN A 171 -18.86 -10.01 1.25
N ASN A 172 -17.64 -9.61 1.63
CA ASN A 172 -17.37 -8.33 2.27
C ASN A 172 -17.27 -7.17 1.28
N LEU A 173 -16.72 -7.38 0.06
CA LEU A 173 -16.74 -6.40 -1.01
C LEU A 173 -18.19 -6.04 -1.36
N LEU A 174 -19.07 -7.03 -1.48
CA LEU A 174 -20.51 -6.81 -1.71
C LEU A 174 -21.24 -6.08 -0.56
N LYS A 175 -20.70 -6.12 0.67
CA LYS A 175 -21.31 -5.49 1.85
C LYS A 175 -20.84 -4.06 2.12
N GLN A 176 -19.65 -3.70 1.63
CA GLN A 176 -18.99 -2.42 1.94
C GLN A 176 -18.92 -1.49 0.72
N THR A 177 -19.07 -2.03 -0.48
CA THR A 177 -19.13 -1.23 -1.70
C THR A 177 -20.55 -0.72 -1.91
N SER A 178 -20.69 0.58 -2.21
CA SER A 178 -21.99 1.13 -2.59
C SER A 178 -22.51 0.44 -3.84
N THR A 179 -23.84 0.41 -4.00
CA THR A 179 -24.46 -0.18 -5.19
C THR A 179 -23.94 0.47 -6.48
N GLU A 180 -23.66 1.77 -6.47
CA GLU A 180 -23.06 2.49 -7.61
C GLU A 180 -21.67 1.95 -7.96
N ALA A 181 -20.77 1.81 -6.98
CA ALA A 181 -19.43 1.29 -7.24
C ALA A 181 -19.44 -0.20 -7.67
N LEU A 182 -20.43 -0.99 -7.23
CA LEU A 182 -20.66 -2.35 -7.74
C LEU A 182 -21.13 -2.35 -9.19
N LEU A 183 -22.01 -1.41 -9.56
CA LEU A 183 -22.50 -1.24 -10.93
C LEU A 183 -21.36 -0.77 -11.86
N ASP A 184 -20.55 0.19 -11.44
CA ASP A 184 -19.39 0.65 -12.23
C ASP A 184 -18.41 -0.51 -12.50
N MET A 185 -18.12 -1.32 -11.48
CA MET A 185 -17.27 -2.52 -11.66
C MET A 185 -17.91 -3.56 -12.58
N TYR A 186 -19.23 -3.73 -12.50
CA TYR A 186 -19.98 -4.64 -13.36
C TYR A 186 -19.95 -4.17 -14.82
N ASP A 187 -20.20 -2.88 -15.07
CA ASP A 187 -20.23 -2.28 -16.40
C ASP A 187 -18.84 -2.32 -17.04
N MET A 188 -17.78 -1.98 -16.30
CA MET A 188 -16.40 -2.13 -16.77
C MET A 188 -16.07 -3.57 -17.15
N THR A 189 -16.57 -4.55 -16.38
CA THR A 189 -16.34 -5.97 -16.66
C THR A 189 -17.10 -6.40 -17.92
N LEU A 190 -18.32 -5.92 -18.11
CA LEU A 190 -19.13 -6.16 -19.29
C LEU A 190 -18.47 -5.60 -20.55
N GLU A 191 -18.02 -4.35 -20.51
CA GLU A 191 -17.31 -3.72 -21.62
C GLU A 191 -16.06 -4.51 -22.02
N GLU A 192 -15.28 -4.99 -21.03
CA GLU A 192 -14.09 -5.76 -21.31
C GLU A 192 -14.40 -7.14 -21.91
N LEU A 193 -15.46 -7.81 -21.45
CA LEU A 193 -15.93 -9.07 -22.01
C LEU A 193 -16.44 -8.89 -23.45
N GLU A 194 -17.18 -7.82 -23.73
CA GLU A 194 -17.64 -7.49 -25.08
C GLU A 194 -16.48 -7.14 -26.03
N ALA A 195 -15.47 -6.43 -25.53
CA ALA A 195 -14.26 -6.14 -26.30
C ALA A 195 -13.48 -7.42 -26.64
N ARG A 196 -13.43 -8.40 -25.73
CA ARG A 196 -12.82 -9.71 -26.00
C ARG A 196 -13.61 -10.50 -27.04
N ARG A 197 -14.94 -10.47 -26.96
CA ARG A 197 -15.80 -11.15 -27.95
C ARG A 197 -15.56 -10.60 -29.35
N ARG A 198 -15.54 -9.27 -29.50
CA ARG A 198 -15.24 -8.60 -30.78
C ARG A 198 -13.89 -8.99 -31.35
N ARG A 199 -12.83 -8.99 -30.53
CA ARG A 199 -11.49 -9.44 -30.97
C ARG A 199 -11.48 -10.91 -31.41
N GLY A 200 -12.17 -11.79 -30.70
CA GLY A 200 -12.27 -13.20 -31.09
C GLY A 200 -13.06 -13.43 -32.38
N GLU A 201 -14.05 -12.58 -32.67
CA GLU A 201 -14.82 -12.58 -33.92
C GLU A 201 -14.00 -12.03 -35.11
N GLU A 202 -13.06 -11.11 -34.88
CA GLU A 202 -12.17 -10.55 -35.90
C GLU A 202 -10.99 -11.49 -36.26
N GLU A 203 -10.62 -12.40 -35.34
CA GLU A 203 -9.52 -13.35 -35.50
C GLU A 203 -9.96 -14.72 -36.06
N SER A 204 -11.27 -14.94 -36.28
CA SER A 204 -11.87 -16.17 -36.86
C SER A 204 -12.26 -16.00 -38.32
#